data_AF-A0A9X9XH88-F1
#
_entry.id   AF-A0A9X9XH88-F1
#
_cell.length_a   1.000
_cell.length_b   1.000
_cell.length_c   1.000
_cell.angle_alpha   90.00
_cell.angle_beta   90.00
_cell.angle_gamma   90.00
#
_symmetry.space_group_name_H-M   'P 1'
#
loop_
_entity.id
_entity.type
_entity.pdbx_description
1 polymer ?
#
loop_
_entity_poly.entity_id
_entity_poly.type
_entity_poly.pdbx_seq_one_letter_code
_entity_poly.pdbx_strand_id
1 'polypeptide(L)'
;MSAFTDAMAALVADPNLGADAVYRQGGTGAPVSIRVLRSSPDRVADAFGTEILSATDMLSVAIAVLPDLAAGDSFALGSDLLTVTHAERDASGTAWRVLCQR
;
A
#
# COMPACT_ATOMS: atom_id res chain seq x y z
N MET A 1 15.80 -25.05 -3.82
CA MET A 1 15.67 -24.64 -2.42
C MET A 1 14.52 -23.63 -2.36
N SER A 2 13.27 -24.11 -2.34
CA SER A 2 12.06 -23.30 -2.59
C SER A 2 11.23 -23.00 -1.34
N ALA A 3 11.45 -23.71 -0.23
CA ALA A 3 10.56 -23.67 0.94
C ALA A 3 10.31 -22.25 1.48
N PHE A 4 11.32 -21.37 1.48
CA PHE A 4 11.13 -19.97 1.93
C PHE A 4 10.28 -19.16 0.94
N THR A 5 10.53 -19.30 -0.36
CA THR A 5 9.73 -18.64 -1.41
C THR A 5 8.28 -19.13 -1.37
N ASP A 6 8.09 -20.44 -1.22
CA ASP A 6 6.77 -21.07 -1.13
C ASP A 6 6.02 -20.57 0.13
N ALA A 7 6.69 -20.48 1.27
CA ALA A 7 6.12 -19.93 2.50
C ALA A 7 5.75 -18.44 2.36
N MET A 8 6.60 -17.63 1.72
CA MET A 8 6.32 -16.21 1.51
C MET A 8 5.14 -16.00 0.56
N ALA A 9 5.06 -16.80 -0.51
CA ALA A 9 3.92 -16.80 -1.41
C ALA A 9 2.62 -17.17 -0.68
N ALA A 10 2.68 -18.17 0.22
CA ALA A 10 1.53 -18.55 1.04
C ALA A 10 1.07 -17.43 1.98
N LEU A 11 2.00 -16.75 2.66
CA LEU A 11 1.67 -15.61 3.53
C LEU A 11 1.07 -14.44 2.75
N VAL A 12 1.59 -14.11 1.57
CA VAL A 12 1.04 -13.06 0.71
C VAL A 12 -0.38 -13.40 0.24
N ALA A 13 -0.64 -14.69 -0.02
CA ALA A 13 -1.95 -15.18 -0.44
C ALA A 13 -2.93 -15.41 0.73
N ASP A 14 -2.49 -15.38 1.99
CA ASP A 14 -3.33 -15.68 3.15
C ASP A 14 -4.44 -14.62 3.31
N PRO A 15 -5.74 -15.01 3.25
CA PRO A 15 -6.87 -14.09 3.33
C PRO A 15 -6.90 -13.24 4.61
N ASN A 16 -6.28 -13.70 5.70
CA ASN A 16 -6.29 -13.01 6.99
C ASN A 16 -5.21 -11.93 7.13
N LEU A 17 -4.19 -11.93 6.28
CA LEU A 17 -3.07 -11.00 6.42
C LEU A 17 -3.29 -9.67 5.70
N GLY A 18 -4.19 -9.56 4.72
CA GLY A 18 -4.38 -8.33 3.94
C GLY A 18 -5.79 -8.16 3.40
N ALA A 19 -6.01 -7.03 2.73
CA ALA A 19 -7.25 -6.71 2.03
C ALA A 19 -7.09 -6.89 0.53
N ASP A 20 -8.14 -7.39 -0.12
CA ASP A 20 -8.20 -7.42 -1.57
C ASP A 20 -8.39 -5.99 -2.11
N ALA A 21 -7.64 -5.66 -3.16
CA ALA A 21 -7.66 -4.35 -3.78
C ALA A 21 -7.60 -4.48 -5.31
N VAL A 22 -8.17 -3.49 -5.99
CA VAL A 22 -7.99 -3.30 -7.43
C VAL A 22 -7.11 -2.08 -7.66
N TYR A 23 -5.90 -2.31 -8.15
CA TYR A 23 -4.94 -1.27 -8.51
C TYR A 23 -5.20 -0.75 -9.93
N ARG A 24 -5.03 0.56 -10.13
CA ARG A 24 -5.00 1.20 -11.44
C ARG A 24 -3.85 2.19 -11.53
N GLN A 25 -2.95 1.96 -12.49
CA GLN A 25 -1.87 2.88 -12.80
C GLN A 25 -2.43 4.20 -13.34
N GLY A 26 -1.95 5.33 -12.82
CA GLY A 26 -2.45 6.68 -13.11
C GLY A 26 -3.95 6.86 -12.83
N GLY A 27 -4.52 6.02 -11.95
CA GLY A 27 -5.94 6.03 -11.56
C GLY A 27 -6.93 5.50 -12.59
N THR A 28 -6.52 5.36 -13.85
CA THR A 28 -7.40 5.01 -14.98
C THR A 28 -6.93 3.80 -15.78
N GLY A 29 -5.72 3.31 -15.51
CA GLY A 29 -5.14 2.16 -16.17
C GLY A 29 -5.96 0.87 -16.03
N ALA A 30 -5.51 -0.17 -16.74
CA ALA A 30 -6.13 -1.49 -16.67
C ALA A 30 -6.15 -1.99 -15.21
N PRO A 31 -7.30 -2.53 -14.74
CA PRO A 31 -7.42 -2.96 -13.36
C PRO A 31 -6.54 -4.19 -13.10
N VAL A 32 -5.75 -4.15 -12.03
CA VAL A 32 -4.93 -5.27 -11.55
C VAL A 32 -5.43 -5.67 -10.17
N SER A 33 -5.90 -6.92 -10.03
CA SER A 33 -6.31 -7.46 -8.73
C SER A 33 -5.08 -7.83 -7.92
N ILE A 34 -4.97 -7.29 -6.71
CA ILE A 34 -3.84 -7.50 -5.81
C ILE A 34 -4.31 -7.63 -4.36
N ARG A 35 -3.40 -8.03 -3.47
CA ARG A 35 -3.57 -7.95 -2.02
C ARG A 35 -2.64 -6.91 -1.43
N VAL A 36 -3.14 -6.11 -0.50
CA VAL A 36 -2.38 -5.06 0.18
C VAL A 36 -2.57 -5.15 1.69
N LEU A 37 -1.55 -4.77 2.44
CA LEU A 37 -1.69 -4.59 3.89
C LEU A 37 -2.13 -3.15 4.14
N ARG A 38 -3.35 -2.96 4.67
CA ARG A 38 -3.84 -1.64 5.06
C ARG A 38 -3.54 -1.40 6.53
N SER A 39 -2.92 -0.28 6.81
CA SER A 39 -2.80 0.28 8.14
C SER A 39 -3.35 1.70 8.11
N SER A 40 -4.09 2.09 9.14
CA SER A 40 -4.58 3.47 9.29
C SER A 40 -3.97 4.08 10.56
N PRO A 41 -2.63 4.23 10.63
CA PRO A 41 -2.02 4.84 11.79
C PRO A 41 -2.33 6.33 11.85
N ASP A 42 -2.55 6.85 13.05
CA ASP A 42 -2.51 8.29 13.26
C ASP A 42 -1.05 8.75 13.19
N ARG A 43 -0.79 9.75 12.35
CA ARG A 43 0.53 10.36 12.24
C ARG A 43 0.58 11.64 13.06
N VAL A 44 1.52 11.71 13.99
CA VAL A 44 1.89 12.95 14.70
C VAL A 44 3.04 13.60 13.93
N ALA A 45 2.87 14.87 13.56
CA ALA A 45 3.92 15.70 12.96
C ALA A 45 4.01 17.03 13.69
N ASP A 46 5.21 17.60 13.84
CA ASP A 46 5.37 18.97 14.33
C ASP A 46 5.38 19.95 13.15
N ALA A 47 4.60 21.02 13.26
CA ALA A 47 4.73 22.18 12.38
C ALA A 47 4.68 23.45 13.23
N PHE A 48 5.78 24.21 13.21
CA PHE A 48 5.89 25.47 13.93
C PHE A 48 5.61 25.34 15.45
N GLY A 49 6.02 24.22 16.07
CA GLY A 49 5.78 23.97 17.49
C GLY A 49 4.33 23.56 17.82
N THR A 50 3.55 23.17 16.81
CA THR A 50 2.21 22.61 16.97
C THR A 50 2.22 21.15 16.51
N GLU A 51 1.74 20.25 17.37
CA GLU A 51 1.50 18.85 17.00
C GLU A 51 0.26 18.76 16.12
N ILE A 52 0.43 18.21 14.92
CA ILE A 52 -0.62 17.88 13.96
C ILE A 52 -0.82 16.37 14.01
N LEU A 53 -2.01 15.94 14.42
CA LEU A 53 -2.47 14.56 14.29
C LEU A 53 -3.24 14.42 12.98
N SER A 54 -2.82 13.50 12.11
CA SER A 54 -3.51 13.23 10.85
C SER A 54 -3.77 11.74 10.68
N ALA A 55 -5.04 11.37 10.54
CA ALA A 55 -5.44 10.03 10.16
C ALA A 55 -4.97 9.77 8.73
N THR A 56 -4.06 8.81 8.55
CA THR A 56 -3.50 8.51 7.24
C THR A 56 -3.76 7.07 6.86
N ASP A 57 -4.34 6.85 5.68
CA ASP A 57 -4.43 5.51 5.11
C ASP A 57 -3.06 5.17 4.48
N MET A 58 -2.38 4.18 5.06
CA MET A 58 -1.09 3.68 4.57
C MET A 58 -1.24 2.24 4.09
N LEU A 59 -0.78 1.98 2.87
CA LEU A 59 -0.73 0.64 2.28
C LEU A 59 0.71 0.14 2.22
N SER A 60 0.92 -1.13 2.56
CA SER A 60 2.16 -1.83 2.21
C SER A 60 1.91 -2.76 1.02
N VAL A 61 2.73 -2.59 -0.02
CA VAL A 61 2.59 -3.31 -1.29
C VAL A 61 3.93 -3.89 -1.69
N ALA A 62 4.00 -5.16 -2.07
CA ALA A 62 5.25 -5.77 -2.50
C ALA A 62 5.76 -5.12 -3.82
N ILE A 63 7.02 -4.69 -3.84
CA ILE A 63 7.63 -4.08 -5.04
C ILE A 63 7.70 -5.09 -6.19
N ALA A 64 7.89 -6.37 -5.86
CA ALA A 64 7.88 -7.44 -6.84
C ALA A 64 6.55 -7.56 -7.63
N VAL A 65 5.44 -7.07 -7.05
CA VAL A 65 4.12 -7.09 -7.70
C VAL A 65 3.89 -5.81 -8.51
N LEU A 66 4.24 -4.64 -7.96
CA LEU A 66 4.10 -3.34 -8.61
C LEU A 66 5.44 -2.59 -8.60
N PRO A 67 6.32 -2.79 -9.59
CA PRO A 67 7.66 -2.19 -9.57
C PRO A 67 7.67 -0.68 -9.81
N ASP A 68 6.64 -0.15 -10.46
CA ASP A 68 6.56 1.24 -10.93
C ASP A 68 5.40 2.02 -10.26
N LEU A 69 5.12 1.74 -8.99
CA LEU A 69 4.08 2.40 -8.21
C LEU A 69 4.46 3.86 -7.94
N ALA A 70 3.55 4.78 -8.23
CA ALA A 70 3.78 6.21 -8.17
C ALA A 70 2.57 7.01 -7.67
N ALA A 71 2.78 8.30 -7.40
CA ALA A 71 1.70 9.22 -7.08
C ALA A 71 0.72 9.36 -8.24
N GLY A 72 -0.58 9.45 -7.92
CA GLY A 72 -1.68 9.48 -8.89
C GLY A 72 -2.23 8.10 -9.27
N ASP A 73 -1.58 7.01 -8.87
CA ASP A 73 -2.18 5.68 -8.94
C ASP A 73 -3.36 5.56 -7.97
N SER A 74 -4.21 4.55 -8.16
CA SER A 74 -5.33 4.28 -7.25
C SER A 74 -5.49 2.83 -6.85
N PHE A 75 -6.04 2.62 -5.66
CA PHE A 75 -6.43 1.33 -5.11
C PHE A 75 -7.90 1.39 -4.69
N ALA A 76 -8.74 0.54 -5.28
CA ALA A 76 -10.11 0.34 -4.82
C ALA A 76 -10.15 -0.83 -3.83
N LEU A 77 -10.56 -0.58 -2.58
CA LEU A 77 -10.69 -1.56 -1.50
C LEU A 77 -12.14 -1.58 -1.02
N GLY A 78 -12.92 -2.57 -1.45
CA GLY A 78 -14.35 -2.60 -1.16
C GLY A 78 -15.06 -1.36 -1.71
N SER A 79 -15.59 -0.52 -0.81
CA SER A 79 -16.23 0.77 -1.17
C SER A 79 -15.27 1.96 -1.21
N ASP A 80 -14.06 1.81 -0.68
CA ASP A 80 -13.09 2.91 -0.59
C ASP A 80 -12.28 2.99 -1.89
N LEU A 81 -12.14 4.19 -2.44
CA LEU A 81 -11.16 4.49 -3.48
C LEU A 81 -10.04 5.31 -2.87
N LEU A 82 -8.83 4.77 -2.87
CA LEU A 82 -7.64 5.40 -2.32
C LEU A 82 -6.73 5.85 -3.45
N THR A 83 -6.39 7.13 -3.49
CA THR A 83 -5.43 7.71 -4.44
C THR A 83 -4.06 7.84 -3.78
N VAL A 84 -3.02 7.36 -4.45
CA VAL A 84 -1.64 7.44 -3.98
C VAL A 84 -1.17 8.89 -4.01
N THR A 85 -0.77 9.42 -2.86
CA THR A 85 -0.14 10.75 -2.75
C THR A 85 1.37 10.64 -2.71
N HIS A 86 1.89 9.58 -2.07
CA HIS A 86 3.31 9.35 -1.94
C HIS A 86 3.62 7.85 -1.85
N ALA A 87 4.72 7.44 -2.45
CA ALA A 87 5.21 6.07 -2.39
C ALA A 87 6.72 6.08 -2.16
N GLU A 88 7.13 5.44 -1.07
CA GLU A 88 8.55 5.25 -0.75
C GLU A 88 8.84 3.77 -0.52
N ARG A 89 10.09 3.36 -0.71
CA ARG A 89 10.50 2.01 -0.34
C ARG A 89 10.59 1.90 1.17
N ASP A 90 10.19 0.77 1.72
CA ASP A 90 10.43 0.44 3.11
C ASP A 90 11.93 0.29 3.39
N ALA A 91 12.29 0.15 4.67
CA ALA A 91 13.70 0.05 5.08
C ALA A 91 14.43 -1.16 4.46
N SER A 92 13.72 -2.24 4.15
CA SER A 92 14.29 -3.41 3.49
C SER A 92 14.37 -3.27 1.96
N GLY A 93 13.67 -2.31 1.38
CA GLY A 93 13.57 -2.11 -0.06
C GLY A 93 12.74 -3.17 -0.78
N THR A 94 11.93 -3.96 -0.05
CA THR A 94 11.13 -5.08 -0.58
C THR A 94 9.67 -4.72 -0.76
N ALA A 95 9.17 -3.73 -0.01
CA ALA A 95 7.81 -3.24 -0.07
C ALA A 95 7.78 -1.72 -0.30
N TRP A 96 6.72 -1.25 -0.95
CA TRP A 96 6.32 0.15 -0.93
C TRP A 96 5.59 0.44 0.38
N ARG A 97 5.92 1.57 1.01
CA ARG A 97 5.07 2.29 1.95
C ARG A 97 4.35 3.37 1.18
N VAL A 98 3.05 3.21 1.04
CA VAL A 98 2.21 4.06 0.20
C VAL A 98 1.30 4.88 1.09
N LEU A 99 1.41 6.20 1.01
CA LEU A 99 0.45 7.10 1.63
C LEU A 99 -0.66 7.39 0.62
N CYS A 100 -1.89 7.27 1.10
CA CYS A 100 -3.08 7.46 0.29
C CYS A 100 -4.00 8.52 0.89
N GLN A 101 -4.81 9.11 0.02
CA GLN A 101 -5.99 9.90 0.39
C GLN A 101 -7.23 9.26 -0.21
N ARG A 102 -8.39 9.49 0.41
CA ARG A 102 -9.70 9.08 -0.13
C ARG A 102 -10.22 10.09 -1.14
#